data_AF-G9KVA0-F1
#
_entry.id   AF-G9KVA0-F1
#
_cell.length_a   1.000
_cell.length_b   1.000
_cell.length_c   1.000
_cell.angle_alpha   90.00
_cell.angle_beta   90.00
_cell.angle_gamma   90.00
#
_symmetry.space_group_name_H-M   'P 1'
#
loop_
_entity.id
_entity.type
_entity.pdbx_description
1 polymer ?
#
loop_
_entity_poly.entity_id
_entity_poly.type
_entity_poly.pdbx_seq_one_letter_code
_entity_poly.pdbx_strand_id
1 'polypeptide(L)'
;VLTVGIFWPVLSLCYLIAPKSQFGRIIHTPFMKFIIHGASYFTFLLLLNLYSLVYNEDKKNTMGPALERIDYLLILWIIGMIWSDIKRLWYEGLEDFLEESRNQLSFVMNSLYLATFALKVVAHNKFHDFADRKDWDAFHPTLVAEGLFAFANVLSYLRLFFMYTTSSILGPLQISMGQMLQDFGKFLGMFLLVLFSFTIGLTQLYDKGYT
;
A
#
# COMPACT_ATOMS: atom_id res chain seq x y z
N VAL A 1 -2.76 -26.33 3.88
CA VAL A 1 -2.34 -24.93 3.61
C VAL A 1 -3.43 -23.95 3.99
N LEU A 2 -4.64 -24.05 3.42
CA LEU A 2 -5.77 -23.15 3.74
C LEU A 2 -6.12 -23.10 5.24
N THR A 3 -6.23 -24.25 5.91
CA THR A 3 -6.49 -24.31 7.36
C THR A 3 -5.39 -23.60 8.18
N VAL A 4 -4.13 -23.77 7.80
CA VAL A 4 -2.98 -23.11 8.45
C VAL A 4 -3.04 -21.59 8.23
N GLY A 5 -3.42 -21.17 7.03
CA GLY A 5 -3.64 -19.76 6.71
C GLY A 5 -4.78 -19.14 7.51
N ILE A 6 -5.90 -19.83 7.71
CA ILE A 6 -7.04 -19.32 8.50
C ILE A 6 -6.66 -19.15 9.97
N PHE A 7 -5.91 -20.10 10.53
CA PHE A 7 -5.46 -20.06 11.93
C PHE A 7 -4.13 -19.32 12.13
N TRP A 8 -3.70 -18.48 11.18
CA TRP A 8 -2.47 -17.70 11.29
C TRP A 8 -2.34 -16.86 12.58
N PRO A 9 -3.39 -16.20 13.14
CA PRO A 9 -3.21 -15.37 14.33
C PRO A 9 -2.96 -16.22 15.58
N VAL A 10 -3.63 -17.37 15.70
CA VAL A 10 -3.43 -18.33 16.80
C VAL A 10 -2.03 -18.91 16.74
N LEU A 11 -1.56 -19.30 15.54
CA LEU A 11 -0.22 -19.83 15.34
C LEU A 11 0.87 -18.81 15.68
N SER A 12 0.70 -17.55 15.26
CA SER A 12 1.61 -16.44 15.59
C SER A 12 1.68 -16.19 17.11
N LEU A 13 0.53 -16.21 17.79
CA LEU A 13 0.46 -16.03 19.25
C LEU A 13 1.14 -17.17 20.01
N CYS A 14 0.91 -18.42 19.59
CA CYS A 14 1.56 -19.60 20.17
C CYS A 14 3.09 -19.56 20.02
N TYR A 15 3.59 -19.03 18.91
CA TYR A 15 5.03 -18.83 18.70
C TYR A 15 5.62 -17.80 19.67
N LEU A 16 4.90 -16.72 19.94
CA LEU A 16 5.31 -15.67 20.90
C LEU A 16 5.36 -16.19 22.35
N ILE A 17 4.39 -17.02 22.75
CA ILE A 17 4.25 -17.48 24.14
C ILE A 17 5.15 -18.69 24.43
N ALA A 18 5.25 -19.65 23.50
CA ALA A 18 5.94 -20.92 23.73
C ALA A 18 6.78 -21.34 22.51
N PRO A 19 7.92 -20.69 22.27
CA PRO A 19 8.75 -20.93 21.08
C PRO A 19 9.36 -22.34 21.03
N LYS A 20 9.55 -23.00 22.18
CA LYS A 20 10.09 -24.37 22.29
C LYS A 20 9.04 -25.48 22.15
N SER A 21 7.76 -25.14 21.94
CA SER A 21 6.69 -26.12 21.74
C SER A 21 6.81 -26.85 20.39
N GLN A 22 6.14 -28.00 20.24
CA GLN A 22 6.09 -28.72 18.95
C GLN A 22 5.55 -27.83 17.81
N PHE A 23 4.55 -26.99 18.11
CA PHE A 23 4.01 -26.03 17.16
C PHE A 23 4.99 -24.90 16.82
N GLY A 24 5.77 -24.41 17.78
CA GLY A 24 6.83 -23.43 17.54
C GLY A 24 7.92 -23.96 16.59
N ARG A 25 8.28 -25.25 16.71
CA ARG A 25 9.25 -25.90 15.82
C ARG A 25 8.74 -26.03 14.38
N ILE A 26 7.43 -26.24 14.19
CA ILE A 26 6.79 -26.29 12.87
C ILE A 26 6.79 -24.90 12.22
N ILE A 27 6.49 -23.84 12.97
CA ILE A 27 6.49 -22.44 12.49
C ILE A 27 7.90 -21.97 12.09
N HIS A 28 8.95 -22.56 12.67
CA HIS A 28 10.33 -22.23 12.31
C HIS A 28 10.67 -22.59 10.84
N THR A 29 9.92 -23.49 10.21
CA THR A 29 10.16 -23.87 8.81
C THR A 29 9.87 -22.72 7.84
N PRO A 30 10.73 -22.50 6.82
CA PRO A 30 10.60 -21.36 5.90
C PRO A 30 9.28 -21.35 5.14
N PHE A 31 8.76 -22.52 4.78
CA PHE A 31 7.47 -22.67 4.12
C PHE A 31 6.30 -22.19 5.01
N MET A 32 6.30 -22.53 6.29
CA MET A 32 5.24 -22.09 7.21
C MET A 32 5.28 -20.58 7.45
N LYS A 33 6.48 -19.99 7.58
CA LYS A 33 6.63 -18.52 7.66
C LYS A 33 6.04 -17.85 6.43
N PHE A 34 6.32 -18.37 5.23
CA PHE A 34 5.76 -17.85 3.99
C PHE A 34 4.22 -17.86 4.00
N ILE A 35 3.60 -18.98 4.37
CA ILE A 35 2.13 -19.09 4.43
C ILE A 35 1.55 -18.11 5.47
N ILE A 36 2.14 -18.01 6.66
CA ILE A 36 1.65 -17.14 7.73
C ILE A 36 1.76 -15.67 7.33
N HIS A 37 2.90 -15.25 6.75
CA HIS A 37 3.06 -13.88 6.24
C HIS A 37 2.09 -13.58 5.09
N GLY A 38 1.91 -14.54 4.17
CA GLY A 38 0.93 -14.43 3.08
C GLY A 38 -0.50 -14.29 3.59
N ALA A 39 -0.91 -15.10 4.56
CA ALA A 39 -2.23 -15.04 5.17
C ALA A 39 -2.46 -13.74 5.94
N SER A 40 -1.48 -13.29 6.73
CA SER A 40 -1.54 -11.99 7.44
C SER A 40 -1.70 -10.83 6.45
N TYR A 41 -0.94 -10.83 5.35
CA TYR A 41 -1.04 -9.80 4.33
C TYR A 41 -2.39 -9.83 3.60
N PHE A 42 -2.90 -11.02 3.28
CA PHE A 42 -4.24 -11.17 2.72
C PHE A 42 -5.33 -10.64 3.67
N THR A 43 -5.22 -10.91 4.98
CA THR A 43 -6.16 -10.34 5.96
C THR A 43 -6.05 -8.82 6.08
N PHE A 44 -4.86 -8.25 5.92
CA PHE A 44 -4.68 -6.80 5.85
C PHE A 44 -5.43 -6.21 4.64
N LEU A 45 -5.36 -6.83 3.46
CA LEU A 45 -6.12 -6.40 2.29
C LEU A 45 -7.64 -6.52 2.49
N LEU A 46 -8.12 -7.59 3.12
CA LEU A 46 -9.53 -7.72 3.49
C LEU A 46 -9.98 -6.61 4.45
N LEU A 47 -9.14 -6.27 5.44
CA LEU A 47 -9.40 -5.18 6.37
C LEU A 47 -9.45 -3.81 5.66
N LEU A 48 -8.61 -3.59 4.65
CA LEU A 48 -8.66 -2.38 3.81
C LEU A 48 -9.98 -2.28 3.02
N ASN A 49 -10.47 -3.38 2.45
CA ASN A 49 -11.78 -3.38 1.79
C ASN A 49 -12.91 -3.08 2.77
N LEU A 50 -12.87 -3.72 3.95
CA LEU A 50 -13.86 -3.49 4.99
C LEU A 50 -13.85 -2.01 5.42
N TYR A 51 -12.67 -1.44 5.61
CA TYR A 51 -12.51 -0.01 5.90
C TYR A 51 -13.14 0.86 4.80
N SER A 52 -12.88 0.57 3.52
CA SER A 52 -13.44 1.33 2.39
C SER A 52 -14.97 1.21 2.30
N LEU A 53 -15.55 0.06 2.67
CA LEU A 53 -17.01 -0.13 2.70
C LEU A 53 -17.64 0.69 3.84
N VAL A 54 -17.16 0.51 5.07
CA VAL A 54 -17.69 1.21 6.26
C VAL A 54 -17.52 2.72 6.13
N TYR A 55 -16.36 3.18 5.63
CA TYR A 55 -16.11 4.61 5.45
C TYR A 55 -17.03 5.26 4.42
N ASN A 56 -17.37 4.55 3.34
CA ASN A 56 -18.22 5.07 2.27
C ASN A 56 -19.69 5.24 2.69
N GLU A 57 -20.21 4.35 3.53
CA GLU A 57 -21.62 4.39 3.94
C GLU A 57 -21.88 5.49 4.98
N ASP A 58 -21.08 5.54 6.05
CA ASP A 58 -21.46 6.30 7.25
C ASP A 58 -20.83 7.69 7.34
N LYS A 59 -19.70 7.95 6.65
CA LYS A 59 -18.80 9.06 7.04
C LYS A 59 -18.34 9.98 5.92
N LYS A 60 -18.87 9.81 4.71
CA LYS A 60 -18.49 10.61 3.55
C LYS A 60 -18.66 12.12 3.77
N ASN A 61 -19.58 12.53 4.64
CA ASN A 61 -19.93 13.95 4.85
C ASN A 61 -19.40 14.55 6.15
N THR A 62 -18.69 13.79 7.00
CA THR A 62 -18.16 14.31 8.27
C THR A 62 -16.74 14.83 8.09
N MET A 63 -16.49 16.08 8.49
CA MET A 63 -15.13 16.64 8.56
C MET A 63 -14.36 15.98 9.71
N GLY A 64 -13.18 15.42 9.43
CA GLY A 64 -12.30 14.86 10.46
C GLY A 64 -12.93 13.76 11.33
N PRO A 65 -13.47 12.66 10.74
CA PRO A 65 -14.11 11.61 11.51
C PRO A 65 -13.13 11.02 12.54
N ALA A 66 -13.63 10.77 13.75
CA ALA A 66 -12.84 10.13 14.80
C ALA A 66 -12.35 8.74 14.34
N LEU A 67 -11.12 8.40 14.76
CA LEU A 67 -10.51 7.11 14.46
C LEU A 67 -11.37 5.99 15.05
N GLU A 68 -11.74 5.04 14.21
CA GLU A 68 -12.52 3.87 14.62
C GLU A 68 -11.64 2.68 14.98
N ARG A 69 -12.29 1.64 15.50
CA ARG A 69 -11.65 0.35 15.78
C ARG A 69 -10.88 -0.19 14.58
N ILE A 70 -11.41 -0.01 13.36
CA ILE A 70 -10.76 -0.46 12.12
C ILE A 70 -9.49 0.35 11.84
N ASP A 71 -9.49 1.66 12.07
CA ASP A 71 -8.29 2.50 11.91
C ASP A 71 -7.17 2.03 12.85
N TYR A 72 -7.47 1.77 14.12
CA TYR A 72 -6.47 1.26 15.07
C TYR A 72 -5.89 -0.09 14.66
N LEU A 73 -6.72 -0.99 14.12
CA LEU A 73 -6.25 -2.26 13.58
C LEU A 73 -5.33 -2.03 12.38
N LEU A 74 -5.71 -1.20 11.41
CA LEU A 74 -4.86 -0.87 10.26
C LEU A 74 -3.52 -0.26 10.68
N ILE A 75 -3.54 0.68 11.63
CA ILE A 75 -2.34 1.31 12.18
C ILE A 75 -1.41 0.25 12.79
N LEU A 76 -1.95 -0.73 13.53
CA LEU A 76 -1.16 -1.83 14.09
C LEU A 76 -0.43 -2.63 12.99
N TRP A 77 -1.10 -2.94 11.88
CA TRP A 77 -0.46 -3.60 10.73
C TRP A 77 0.62 -2.73 10.08
N ILE A 78 0.33 -1.44 9.87
CA ILE A 78 1.26 -0.50 9.23
C ILE A 78 2.53 -0.32 10.07
N ILE A 79 2.41 -0.18 11.39
CA ILE A 79 3.57 -0.15 12.30
C ILE A 79 4.41 -1.42 12.15
N GLY A 80 3.77 -2.58 12.08
CA GLY A 80 4.46 -3.86 11.85
C GLY A 80 5.22 -3.91 10.52
N MET A 81 4.61 -3.40 9.45
CA MET A 81 5.24 -3.33 8.12
C MET A 81 6.41 -2.33 8.09
N ILE A 82 6.24 -1.14 8.66
CA ILE A 82 7.30 -0.13 8.79
C ILE A 82 8.47 -0.70 9.60
N TRP A 83 8.20 -1.35 10.72
CA TRP A 83 9.24 -1.99 11.53
C TRP A 83 9.99 -3.08 10.76
N SER A 84 9.28 -3.85 9.93
CA SER A 84 9.91 -4.84 9.05
C SER A 84 10.85 -4.19 8.05
N ASP A 85 10.43 -3.10 7.41
CA ASP A 85 11.23 -2.38 6.42
C ASP A 85 12.45 -1.70 7.08
N ILE A 86 12.29 -1.10 8.26
CA ILE A 86 13.40 -0.50 9.02
C ILE A 86 14.45 -1.55 9.39
N LYS A 87 14.03 -2.72 9.89
CA LYS A 87 14.97 -3.80 10.19
C LYS A 87 15.70 -4.25 8.94
N ARG A 88 14.98 -4.39 7.82
CA ARG A 88 15.57 -4.79 6.55
C ARG A 88 16.63 -3.79 6.09
N LEU A 89 16.29 -2.50 6.12
CA LEU A 89 17.20 -1.41 5.82
C LEU A 89 18.44 -1.41 6.71
N TRP A 90 18.28 -1.72 8.00
CA TRP A 90 19.39 -1.79 8.96
C TRP A 90 20.35 -2.96 8.69
N TYR A 91 19.84 -4.12 8.25
CA TYR A 91 20.66 -5.31 8.01
C TYR A 91 21.27 -5.37 6.60
N GLU A 92 20.52 -4.96 5.57
CA GLU A 92 20.96 -5.01 4.16
C GLU A 92 21.73 -3.73 3.76
N GLY A 93 21.47 -2.59 4.39
CA GLY A 93 22.03 -1.29 4.00
C GLY A 93 21.14 -0.54 3.00
N LEU A 94 21.39 0.78 2.82
CA LEU A 94 20.51 1.65 2.02
C LEU A 94 20.59 1.40 0.51
N GLU A 95 21.80 1.16 -0.01
CA GLU A 95 22.05 0.97 -1.45
C GLU A 95 21.35 -0.30 -1.94
N ASP A 96 21.68 -1.45 -1.33
CA ASP A 96 21.05 -2.74 -1.63
C ASP A 96 19.52 -2.71 -1.41
N PHE A 97 19.04 -1.98 -0.40
CA PHE A 97 17.62 -1.82 -0.15
C PHE A 97 16.92 -1.09 -1.30
N LEU A 98 17.52 -0.01 -1.82
CA LEU A 98 16.94 0.80 -2.89
C LEU A 98 17.11 0.17 -4.27
N GLU A 99 18.09 -0.68 -4.52
CA GLU A 99 18.20 -1.38 -5.82
C GLU A 99 17.04 -2.37 -6.04
N GLU A 100 16.52 -2.96 -4.96
CA GLU A 100 15.43 -3.92 -5.03
C GLU A 100 14.06 -3.24 -5.21
N SER A 101 13.49 -3.30 -6.42
CA SER A 101 12.18 -2.73 -6.76
C SER A 101 11.03 -3.11 -5.81
N ARG A 102 11.07 -4.32 -5.22
CA ARG A 102 10.06 -4.77 -4.24
C ARG A 102 10.13 -4.00 -2.93
N ASN A 103 11.34 -3.64 -2.50
CA ASN A 103 11.59 -2.84 -1.32
C ASN A 103 11.18 -1.38 -1.57
N GLN A 104 11.48 -0.84 -2.76
CA GLN A 104 11.00 0.48 -3.17
C GLN A 104 9.46 0.58 -3.11
N LEU A 105 8.74 -0.40 -3.68
CA LEU A 105 7.27 -0.43 -3.61
C LEU A 105 6.77 -0.44 -2.16
N SER A 106 7.38 -1.28 -1.31
CA SER A 106 6.98 -1.42 0.10
C SER A 106 7.22 -0.10 0.87
N PHE A 107 8.34 0.56 0.62
CA PHE A 107 8.67 1.86 1.21
C PHE A 107 7.70 2.97 0.78
N VAL A 108 7.41 3.08 -0.51
CA VAL A 108 6.46 4.07 -1.05
C VAL A 108 5.07 3.82 -0.46
N MET A 109 4.58 2.58 -0.50
CA MET A 109 3.29 2.18 0.05
C MET A 109 3.19 2.52 1.55
N ASN A 110 4.18 2.16 2.37
CA ASN A 110 4.19 2.43 3.80
C ASN A 110 4.24 3.93 4.12
N SER A 111 4.98 4.72 3.34
CA SER A 111 5.04 6.18 3.50
C SER A 111 3.69 6.86 3.19
N LEU A 112 2.97 6.39 2.15
CA LEU A 112 1.63 6.87 1.82
C LEU A 112 0.60 6.53 2.90
N TYR A 113 0.67 5.32 3.47
CA TYR A 113 -0.16 4.97 4.62
C TYR A 113 0.14 5.84 5.83
N LEU A 114 1.41 6.05 6.16
CA LEU A 114 1.81 6.91 7.26
C LEU A 114 1.29 8.35 7.06
N ALA A 115 1.44 8.91 5.85
CA ALA A 115 0.94 10.23 5.50
C ALA A 115 -0.59 10.33 5.63
N THR A 116 -1.32 9.29 5.17
CA THR A 116 -2.78 9.21 5.29
C THR A 116 -3.23 9.32 6.74
N PHE A 117 -2.68 8.48 7.63
CA PHE A 117 -3.09 8.46 9.04
C PHE A 117 -2.62 9.72 9.78
N ALA A 118 -1.45 10.27 9.44
CA ALA A 118 -1.01 11.57 9.96
C ALA A 118 -1.99 12.69 9.60
N LEU A 119 -2.41 12.77 8.32
CA LEU A 119 -3.39 13.76 7.86
C LEU A 119 -4.76 13.57 8.52
N LYS A 120 -5.21 12.33 8.74
CA LYS A 120 -6.45 12.07 9.49
C LYS A 120 -6.40 12.59 10.92
N VAL A 121 -5.29 12.36 11.63
CA VAL A 121 -5.09 12.87 13.00
C VAL A 121 -5.07 14.41 13.00
N VAL A 122 -4.37 15.02 12.04
CA VAL A 122 -4.36 16.48 11.87
C VAL A 122 -5.76 17.02 11.57
N ALA A 123 -6.52 16.36 10.69
CA ALA A 123 -7.87 16.75 10.35
C ALA A 123 -8.79 16.68 11.57
N HIS A 124 -8.70 15.60 12.36
CA HIS A 124 -9.51 15.42 13.56
C HIS A 124 -9.22 16.48 14.64
N ASN A 125 -7.96 16.90 14.80
CA ASN A 125 -7.58 17.89 15.81
C ASN A 125 -7.92 19.34 15.41
N LYS A 126 -7.99 19.63 14.12
CA LYS A 126 -8.13 21.00 13.60
C LYS A 126 -9.56 21.34 13.19
N PHE A 127 -10.33 20.35 12.74
CA PHE A 127 -11.67 20.56 12.20
C PHE A 127 -12.69 19.82 13.06
N HIS A 128 -13.54 20.59 13.74
CA HIS A 128 -14.66 20.09 14.54
C HIS A 128 -16.02 20.57 14.01
N ASP A 129 -16.02 21.39 12.96
CA ASP A 129 -17.23 21.95 12.37
C ASP A 129 -17.91 20.96 11.41
N PHE A 130 -19.23 21.09 11.30
CA PHE A 130 -20.04 20.33 10.35
C PHE A 130 -20.31 21.18 9.12
N ALA A 131 -19.72 20.83 7.98
CA ALA A 131 -20.07 21.38 6.68
C ALA A 131 -20.16 20.25 5.65
N ASP A 132 -21.09 20.42 4.69
CA ASP A 132 -21.30 19.47 3.61
C ASP A 132 -20.02 19.30 2.79
N ARG A 133 -19.72 18.07 2.35
CA ARG A 133 -18.51 17.75 1.58
C ARG A 133 -18.30 18.59 0.33
N LYS A 134 -19.38 19.07 -0.29
CA LYS A 134 -19.35 19.93 -1.48
C LYS A 134 -18.73 21.30 -1.21
N ASP A 135 -18.79 21.76 0.04
CA ASP A 135 -18.32 23.08 0.47
C ASP A 135 -16.91 23.01 1.07
N TRP A 136 -16.26 21.83 1.02
CA TRP A 136 -14.90 21.66 1.51
C TRP A 136 -13.91 22.29 0.54
N ASP A 137 -12.87 22.91 1.08
CA ASP A 137 -11.75 23.40 0.28
C ASP A 137 -11.11 22.24 -0.51
N ALA A 138 -10.62 22.54 -1.72
CA ALA A 138 -10.03 21.54 -2.61
C ALA A 138 -8.82 20.82 -1.97
N PHE A 139 -8.09 21.49 -1.07
CA PHE A 139 -6.93 20.94 -0.35
C PHE A 139 -7.25 20.54 1.09
N HIS A 140 -8.53 20.33 1.42
CA HIS A 140 -8.93 19.88 2.75
C HIS A 140 -8.19 18.58 3.13
N PRO A 141 -7.56 18.49 4.32
CA PRO A 141 -6.65 17.38 4.66
C PRO A 141 -7.33 16.01 4.63
N THR A 142 -8.63 15.92 4.90
CA THR A 142 -9.40 14.67 4.76
C THR A 142 -9.46 14.20 3.29
N LEU A 143 -9.64 15.12 2.31
CA LEU A 143 -9.69 14.76 0.89
C LEU A 143 -8.32 14.27 0.40
N VAL A 144 -7.26 14.98 0.82
CA VAL A 144 -5.88 14.57 0.51
C VAL A 144 -5.58 13.20 1.13
N ALA A 145 -5.98 12.97 2.39
CA ALA A 145 -5.81 11.68 3.05
C ALA A 145 -6.56 10.55 2.30
N GLU A 146 -7.80 10.77 1.87
CA GLU A 146 -8.55 9.80 1.07
C GLU A 146 -7.85 9.46 -0.26
N GLY A 147 -7.31 10.47 -0.96
CA GLY A 147 -6.56 10.28 -2.20
C GLY A 147 -5.27 9.47 -1.99
N LEU A 148 -4.48 9.83 -0.98
CA LEU A 148 -3.27 9.08 -0.62
C LEU A 148 -3.59 7.65 -0.19
N PHE A 149 -4.68 7.45 0.57
CA PHE A 149 -5.13 6.13 0.98
C PHE A 149 -5.52 5.24 -0.22
N ALA A 150 -6.24 5.80 -1.19
CA ALA A 150 -6.62 5.09 -2.40
C ALA A 150 -5.38 4.66 -3.20
N PHE A 151 -4.40 5.56 -3.36
CA PHE A 151 -3.15 5.24 -4.03
C PHE A 151 -2.35 4.17 -3.28
N ALA A 152 -2.24 4.28 -1.96
CA ALA A 152 -1.61 3.26 -1.10
C ALA A 152 -2.29 1.90 -1.24
N ASN A 153 -3.62 1.85 -1.30
CA ASN A 153 -4.37 0.60 -1.49
C ASN A 153 -4.06 -0.07 -2.82
N VAL A 154 -3.96 0.68 -3.92
CA VAL A 154 -3.57 0.12 -5.21
C VAL A 154 -2.19 -0.50 -5.14
N LEU A 155 -1.22 0.19 -4.53
CA LEU A 155 0.14 -0.35 -4.36
C LEU A 155 0.16 -1.59 -3.45
N SER A 156 -0.68 -1.64 -2.42
CA SER A 156 -0.85 -2.81 -1.56
C SER A 156 -1.32 -4.04 -2.34
N TYR A 157 -2.27 -3.89 -3.26
CA TYR A 157 -2.66 -4.99 -4.13
C TYR A 157 -1.57 -5.36 -5.12
N LEU A 158 -0.88 -4.38 -5.69
CA LEU A 158 0.24 -4.62 -6.61
C LEU A 158 1.34 -5.47 -5.96
N ARG A 159 1.57 -5.31 -4.65
CA ARG A 159 2.54 -6.12 -3.90
C ARG A 159 2.26 -7.62 -3.96
N LEU A 160 1.00 -8.06 -4.10
CA LEU A 160 0.67 -9.49 -4.24
C LEU A 160 1.31 -10.12 -5.47
N PHE A 161 1.52 -9.33 -6.53
CA PHE A 161 2.17 -9.78 -7.75
C PHE A 161 3.58 -10.33 -7.48
N PHE A 162 4.28 -9.79 -6.47
CA PHE A 162 5.59 -10.29 -6.08
C PHE A 162 5.57 -11.65 -5.40
N MET A 163 4.43 -12.07 -4.82
CA MET A 163 4.28 -13.43 -4.28
C MET A 163 4.18 -14.49 -5.39
N TYR A 164 3.85 -14.10 -6.63
CA TYR A 164 3.79 -15.02 -7.77
C TYR A 164 5.16 -15.61 -8.14
N THR A 165 6.27 -14.95 -7.76
CA THR A 165 7.65 -15.49 -7.89
C THR A 165 7.79 -16.88 -7.28
N THR A 166 7.01 -17.19 -6.25
CA THR A 166 7.10 -18.46 -5.51
C THR A 166 6.39 -19.61 -6.25
N SER A 167 5.51 -19.30 -7.22
CA SER A 167 4.82 -20.30 -8.02
C SER A 167 5.71 -20.82 -9.14
N SER A 168 5.73 -22.14 -9.34
CA SER A 168 6.49 -22.78 -10.43
C SER A 168 5.99 -22.41 -11.82
N ILE A 169 4.72 -21.99 -11.95
CA ILE A 169 4.08 -21.64 -13.22
C ILE A 169 4.12 -20.12 -13.44
N LEU A 170 3.76 -19.34 -12.42
CA LEU A 170 3.63 -17.89 -12.55
C LEU A 170 4.95 -17.14 -12.34
N GLY A 171 5.93 -17.73 -11.65
CA GLY A 171 7.22 -17.10 -11.36
C GLY A 171 8.00 -16.72 -12.63
N PRO A 172 8.26 -17.65 -13.57
CA PRO A 172 8.96 -17.33 -14.82
C PRO A 172 8.25 -16.25 -15.64
N LEU A 173 6.92 -16.29 -15.70
CA LEU A 173 6.11 -15.29 -16.40
C LEU A 173 6.26 -13.90 -15.77
N GLN A 174 6.24 -13.83 -14.44
CA GLN A 174 6.39 -12.57 -13.71
C GLN A 174 7.79 -11.96 -13.93
N ILE A 175 8.84 -12.77 -13.94
CA ILE A 175 10.22 -12.31 -14.19
C ILE A 175 10.32 -11.75 -15.62
N SER A 176 9.77 -12.46 -16.60
CA SER A 176 9.72 -11.99 -17.99
C SER A 176 8.96 -10.66 -18.12
N MET A 177 7.83 -10.52 -17.43
CA MET A 177 7.07 -9.26 -17.42
C MET A 177 7.91 -8.09 -16.86
N GLY A 178 8.68 -8.32 -15.79
CA GLY A 178 9.55 -7.30 -15.20
C GLY A 178 10.61 -6.78 -16.18
N GLN A 179 11.21 -7.68 -16.98
CA GLN A 179 12.18 -7.31 -18.01
C GLN A 179 11.53 -6.52 -19.15
N MET A 180 10.36 -6.97 -19.62
CA MET A 180 9.62 -6.26 -20.67
C MET A 180 9.20 -4.85 -20.26
N LEU A 181 8.90 -4.63 -18.98
CA LEU A 181 8.49 -3.33 -18.45
C LEU A 181 9.62 -2.28 -18.59
N GLN A 182 10.88 -2.70 -18.49
CA GLN A 182 12.02 -1.82 -18.72
C GLN A 182 12.10 -1.34 -20.18
N ASP A 183 11.86 -2.23 -21.14
CA ASP A 183 11.85 -1.87 -22.56
C ASP A 183 10.62 -1.02 -22.93
N PHE A 184 9.46 -1.34 -22.34
CA PHE A 184 8.28 -0.49 -22.44
C PHE A 184 8.54 0.92 -21.88
N GLY A 185 9.27 1.05 -20.76
CA GLY A 185 9.65 2.34 -20.19
C GLY A 185 10.49 3.19 -21.14
N LYS A 186 11.46 2.58 -21.85
CA LYS A 186 12.26 3.26 -22.88
C LYS A 186 11.37 3.77 -24.03
N PHE A 187 10.44 2.95 -24.49
CA PHE A 187 9.48 3.32 -25.53
C PHE A 187 8.56 4.46 -25.08
N LEU A 188 8.03 4.37 -23.85
CA LEU A 188 7.18 5.39 -23.26
C LEU A 188 7.91 6.74 -23.18
N GLY A 189 9.20 6.75 -22.85
CA GLY A 189 10.02 7.96 -22.87
C GLY A 189 10.06 8.64 -24.24
N MET A 190 10.29 7.88 -25.31
CA MET A 190 10.24 8.41 -26.69
C MET A 190 8.84 8.92 -27.06
N PHE A 191 7.80 8.20 -26.66
CA PHE A 191 6.41 8.59 -26.92
C PHE A 191 6.03 9.91 -26.22
N LEU A 192 6.44 10.10 -24.96
CA LEU A 192 6.17 11.33 -24.21
C LEU A 192 6.85 12.54 -24.84
N LEU A 193 8.07 12.40 -25.38
CA LEU A 193 8.74 13.50 -26.10
C LEU A 193 7.94 13.98 -27.31
N VAL A 194 7.41 13.03 -28.09
CA VAL A 194 6.53 13.33 -29.22
C VAL A 194 5.27 14.02 -28.73
N LEU A 195 4.62 13.49 -27.70
CA LEU A 195 3.41 14.05 -27.12
C LEU A 195 3.64 15.50 -26.67
N PHE A 196 4.71 15.78 -25.92
CA PHE A 196 5.05 17.15 -25.49
C PHE A 196 5.31 18.08 -26.67
N SER A 197 6.03 17.63 -27.71
CA SER A 197 6.27 18.43 -28.91
C SER A 197 4.95 18.82 -29.59
N PHE A 198 4.00 17.88 -29.71
CA PHE A 198 2.69 18.15 -30.26
C PHE A 198 1.84 19.04 -29.35
N THR A 199 1.85 18.82 -28.04
CA THR A 199 1.13 19.67 -27.07
C THR A 199 1.59 21.12 -27.17
N ILE A 200 2.89 21.38 -27.27
CA ILE A 200 3.44 22.73 -27.45
C ILE A 200 2.98 23.34 -28.78
N GLY A 201 3.09 22.58 -29.89
CA GLY A 201 2.68 23.05 -31.21
C GLY A 201 1.18 23.35 -31.31
N LEU A 202 0.33 22.49 -30.75
CA LEU A 202 -1.12 22.69 -30.70
C LEU A 202 -1.50 23.84 -29.77
N THR A 203 -0.85 23.95 -28.60
CA THR A 203 -1.08 25.10 -27.71
C THR A 203 -0.80 26.39 -28.47
N GLN A 204 0.36 26.53 -29.12
CA GLN A 204 0.68 27.74 -29.91
C GLN A 204 -0.29 28.01 -31.07
N LEU A 205 -0.78 26.95 -31.74
CA LEU A 205 -1.72 27.09 -32.85
C LEU A 205 -3.09 27.60 -32.38
N TYR A 206 -3.58 27.10 -31.24
CA TYR A 206 -4.92 27.41 -30.72
C TYR A 206 -4.93 28.52 -29.65
N ASP A 207 -3.77 28.97 -29.16
CA ASP A 207 -3.64 30.07 -28.20
C ASP A 207 -4.00 31.44 -28.83
N LYS A 208 -4.11 31.52 -30.17
CA LYS A 208 -4.73 32.67 -30.84
C LYS A 208 -6.24 32.52 -30.90
N GLY A 209 -6.88 32.85 -29.78
CA GLY A 209 -8.32 32.73 -29.64
C GLY A 209 -9.01 33.77 -28.77
N TYR A 210 -8.40 34.90 -28.39
CA TYR A 210 -9.12 36.09 -27.88
C TYR A 210 -8.29 37.38 -28.08
N THR A 211 -8.38 37.96 -29.28
CA THR A 211 -8.41 39.43 -29.46
C THR A 211 -9.71 39.76 -30.16
#